data_AF-A0A4V6RXS0-F1
#
_entry.id   AF-A0A4V6RXS0-F1
#
_cell.length_a   1.000
_cell.length_b   1.000
_cell.length_c   1.000
_cell.angle_alpha   90.00
_cell.angle_beta   90.00
_cell.angle_gamma   90.00
#
_symmetry.space_group_name_H-M   'P 1'
#
loop_
_entity.id
_entity.type
_entity.pdbx_description
1 polymer ?
#
loop_
_entity_poly.entity_id
_entity_poly.type
_entity_poly.pdbx_seq_one_letter_code
_entity_poly.pdbx_strand_id
1 'polypeptide(L)'
;MTLPTTLILLTILVCGFVASWRRMKRSRRRPELVPPLLGPTVRIRPRPHHAQPRTQSVQPKPPASLNSWAPRRSPADLSGMSEHIPVRSRRHFLSGNEQRFLVSLEAALGREYRVFRNVRLDDLFVTTTHSPRQEKATTARLRERQVDYVVVALPELQPVLAIEFEDTAGDPVTAAACAGAGLLLARVRAEKIWTPEGIRAYLQPGPSERMSL
;
A
#
# COMPACT_ATOMS: atom_id res chain seq x y z
N MET A 1 -18.01 30.28 -26.74
CA MET A 1 -17.69 29.85 -25.36
C MET A 1 -16.72 28.69 -25.46
N THR A 2 -15.42 28.99 -25.51
CA THR A 2 -14.34 28.01 -25.60
C THR A 2 -14.00 27.54 -24.19
N LEU A 3 -14.23 26.25 -23.91
CA LEU A 3 -13.71 25.63 -22.68
C LEU A 3 -12.18 25.79 -22.66
N PRO A 4 -11.58 26.12 -21.51
CA PRO A 4 -10.13 26.27 -21.43
C PRO A 4 -9.46 24.91 -21.70
N THR A 5 -8.59 24.88 -22.69
CA THR A 5 -7.84 23.72 -23.21
C THR A 5 -7.05 22.97 -22.12
N THR A 6 -6.86 23.58 -20.95
CA THR A 6 -6.22 23.03 -19.75
C THR A 6 -7.02 21.92 -19.07
N LEU A 7 -8.36 21.89 -19.19
CA LEU A 7 -9.15 20.81 -18.59
C LEU A 7 -8.97 19.48 -19.35
N ILE A 8 -8.73 19.55 -20.66
CA ILE A 8 -8.72 18.38 -21.55
C ILE A 8 -7.45 17.53 -21.35
N LEU A 9 -6.31 18.11 -20.99
CA LEU A 9 -5.04 17.38 -20.88
C LEU A 9 -4.91 16.59 -19.57
N LEU A 10 -5.50 17.05 -18.46
CA LEU A 10 -5.55 16.27 -17.21
C LEU A 10 -6.49 15.06 -17.38
N THR A 11 -7.62 15.24 -18.08
CA THR A 11 -8.53 14.14 -18.43
C THR A 11 -7.88 13.14 -19.38
N ILE A 12 -7.09 13.56 -20.37
CA ILE A 12 -6.41 12.64 -21.30
C ILE A 12 -5.38 11.77 -20.57
N LEU A 13 -4.65 12.30 -19.58
CA LEU A 13 -3.64 11.53 -18.84
C LEU A 13 -4.29 10.51 -17.89
N VAL A 14 -5.41 10.86 -17.25
CA VAL A 14 -6.15 9.96 -16.35
C VAL A 14 -6.99 8.93 -17.13
N CYS A 15 -7.64 9.30 -18.24
CA CYS A 15 -8.37 8.37 -19.09
C CYS A 15 -7.44 7.44 -19.90
N GLY A 16 -6.29 7.95 -20.38
CA GLY A 16 -5.30 7.15 -21.11
C GLY A 16 -4.67 6.05 -20.23
N PHE A 17 -4.42 6.36 -18.96
CA PHE A 17 -3.87 5.40 -18.00
C PHE A 17 -4.87 4.31 -17.62
N VAL A 18 -6.15 4.66 -17.34
CA VAL A 18 -7.20 3.68 -17.02
C VAL A 18 -7.51 2.73 -18.19
N ALA A 19 -7.48 3.23 -19.43
CA ALA A 19 -7.69 2.40 -20.62
C ALA A 19 -6.50 1.46 -20.92
N SER A 20 -5.26 1.93 -20.73
CA SER A 20 -4.05 1.13 -20.89
C SER A 20 -3.95 0.00 -19.85
N TRP A 21 -4.37 0.28 -18.61
CA TRP A 21 -4.37 -0.71 -17.52
C TRP A 21 -5.38 -1.85 -17.73
N ARG A 22 -6.56 -1.58 -18.30
CA ARG A 22 -7.53 -2.63 -18.66
C ARG A 22 -7.03 -3.55 -19.78
N ARG A 23 -6.20 -3.04 -20.69
CA ARG A 23 -5.61 -3.84 -21.78
C ARG A 23 -4.46 -4.74 -21.29
N MET A 24 -3.68 -4.30 -20.30
CA MET A 24 -2.55 -5.07 -19.77
C MET A 24 -2.95 -6.27 -18.90
N LYS A 25 -4.10 -6.21 -18.19
CA LYS A 25 -4.62 -7.35 -17.40
C LYS A 25 -5.11 -8.54 -18.25
N ARG A 26 -5.34 -8.38 -19.57
CA ARG A 26 -5.72 -9.49 -20.47
C ARG A 26 -4.54 -10.24 -21.11
N SER A 27 -3.29 -9.80 -20.91
CA SER A 27 -2.12 -10.31 -21.63
C SER A 27 -1.18 -11.24 -20.84
N ARG A 28 -1.52 -11.67 -19.62
CA ARG A 28 -0.75 -12.73 -18.94
C ARG A 28 -1.30 -14.11 -19.28
N ARG A 29 -1.07 -14.54 -20.53
CA ARG A 29 -1.09 -15.97 -20.87
C ARG A 29 0.17 -16.63 -20.30
N ARG A 30 -0.04 -17.84 -19.79
CA ARG A 30 0.88 -18.79 -19.15
C ARG A 30 2.30 -18.80 -19.76
N PRO A 31 3.37 -18.87 -18.95
CA PRO A 31 4.59 -19.51 -19.40
C PRO A 31 4.38 -21.03 -19.47
N GLU A 32 4.80 -21.58 -20.59
CA GLU A 32 4.77 -22.97 -21.02
C GLU A 32 5.59 -23.88 -20.08
N LEU A 33 5.07 -25.07 -19.79
CA LEU A 33 5.80 -26.15 -19.13
C LEU A 33 6.82 -26.75 -20.11
N VAL A 34 8.07 -26.92 -19.67
CA VAL A 34 9.05 -27.79 -20.33
C VAL A 34 9.32 -29.01 -19.43
N PRO A 35 9.17 -30.26 -19.92
CA PRO A 35 9.47 -31.48 -19.18
C PRO A 35 10.95 -31.94 -19.31
N PRO A 36 11.40 -32.93 -18.51
CA PRO A 36 12.80 -33.15 -18.15
C PRO A 36 13.54 -34.15 -19.06
N LEU A 37 14.89 -34.09 -19.07
CA LEU A 37 15.76 -35.11 -19.64
C LEU A 37 16.60 -35.82 -18.56
N LEU A 38 16.76 -37.12 -18.80
CA LEU A 38 17.23 -38.20 -17.93
C LEU A 38 18.77 -38.35 -17.84
N GLY A 39 19.22 -38.86 -16.68
CA GLY A 39 20.30 -39.86 -16.54
C GLY A 39 21.53 -39.44 -15.69
N PRO A 40 22.36 -40.39 -15.18
CA PRO A 40 22.09 -41.78 -14.78
C PRO A 40 22.57 -42.16 -13.34
N THR A 41 22.32 -43.44 -13.05
CA THR A 41 22.26 -44.28 -11.83
C THR A 41 23.56 -44.57 -11.03
N VAL A 42 23.35 -45.22 -9.86
CA VAL A 42 24.19 -46.17 -9.05
C VAL A 42 25.25 -45.51 -8.12
N ARG A 43 25.41 -45.82 -6.81
CA ARG A 43 25.49 -47.13 -6.13
C ARG A 43 25.08 -47.12 -4.66
N ILE A 44 24.53 -48.27 -4.28
CA ILE A 44 24.14 -48.76 -2.95
C ILE A 44 25.40 -49.16 -2.13
N ARG A 45 25.34 -48.98 -0.80
CA ARG A 45 25.98 -49.90 0.17
C ARG A 45 25.03 -50.23 1.35
N PRO A 46 25.11 -51.43 1.95
CA PRO A 46 24.12 -51.95 2.89
C PRO A 46 24.59 -52.02 4.36
N ARG A 47 23.63 -52.39 5.24
CA ARG A 47 23.71 -53.05 6.58
C ARG A 47 23.93 -52.18 7.85
N PRO A 48 23.62 -52.68 9.07
CA PRO A 48 22.58 -53.64 9.50
C PRO A 48 21.81 -53.28 10.79
N HIS A 49 20.65 -53.95 10.96
CA HIS A 49 19.91 -54.48 12.14
C HIS A 49 19.78 -53.77 13.51
N HIS A 50 18.51 -53.84 13.97
CA HIS A 50 17.96 -53.94 15.34
C HIS A 50 17.71 -52.68 16.17
N ALA A 51 16.42 -52.30 16.25
CA ALA A 51 15.78 -51.88 17.50
C ALA A 51 14.26 -52.13 17.45
N GLN A 52 13.74 -52.67 18.56
CA GLN A 52 12.39 -53.23 18.77
C GLN A 52 11.23 -52.22 18.68
N PRO A 53 10.00 -52.68 18.44
CA PRO A 53 8.80 -51.85 18.55
C PRO A 53 8.44 -51.62 20.03
N ARG A 54 8.45 -50.36 20.48
CA ARG A 54 7.79 -49.94 21.72
C ARG A 54 6.28 -49.85 21.47
N THR A 55 5.52 -50.70 22.13
CA THR A 55 4.09 -50.53 22.38
C THR A 55 3.88 -49.27 23.24
N GLN A 56 3.45 -48.17 22.62
CA GLN A 56 2.89 -47.04 23.36
C GLN A 56 1.38 -47.17 23.37
N SER A 57 0.85 -47.37 24.57
CA SER A 57 -0.57 -47.29 24.91
C SER A 57 -1.11 -45.91 24.50
N VAL A 58 -1.98 -45.88 23.50
CA VAL A 58 -2.71 -44.68 23.08
C VAL A 58 -3.88 -44.49 24.05
N GLN A 59 -3.77 -43.53 24.96
CA GLN A 59 -4.95 -42.99 25.66
C GLN A 59 -5.81 -42.20 24.67
N PRO A 60 -7.13 -42.42 24.58
CA PRO A 60 -7.99 -41.60 23.75
C PRO A 60 -8.09 -40.19 24.33
N LYS A 61 -7.69 -39.21 23.51
CA LYS A 61 -7.92 -37.78 23.75
C LYS A 61 -9.43 -37.52 23.73
N PRO A 62 -10.02 -36.89 24.75
CA PRO A 62 -11.44 -36.54 24.72
C PRO A 62 -11.70 -35.56 23.56
N PRO A 63 -12.89 -35.60 22.93
CA PRO A 63 -13.18 -34.76 21.78
C PRO A 63 -13.05 -33.29 22.18
N ALA A 64 -12.23 -32.56 21.41
CA ALA A 64 -12.09 -31.12 21.53
C ALA A 64 -13.48 -30.49 21.37
N SER A 65 -13.97 -29.85 22.43
CA SER A 65 -15.21 -29.10 22.39
C SER A 65 -15.08 -27.98 21.35
N LEU A 66 -16.08 -27.90 20.48
CA LEU A 66 -16.11 -27.13 19.24
C LEU A 66 -16.35 -25.62 19.46
N ASN A 67 -15.95 -25.05 20.61
CA ASN A 67 -16.37 -23.71 21.04
C ASN A 67 -15.24 -22.82 21.58
N SER A 68 -13.99 -22.92 21.10
CA SER A 68 -12.85 -22.16 21.66
C SER A 68 -12.21 -21.09 20.76
N TRP A 69 -12.94 -20.54 19.77
CA TRP A 69 -12.49 -19.33 19.06
C TRP A 69 -13.33 -18.10 19.44
N ALA A 70 -13.22 -17.68 20.69
CA ALA A 70 -13.48 -16.30 21.06
C ALA A 70 -12.38 -15.88 22.03
N PRO A 71 -11.55 -14.87 21.74
CA PRO A 71 -10.75 -14.26 22.78
C PRO A 71 -11.74 -13.60 23.77
N ARG A 72 -12.08 -14.31 24.85
CA ARG A 72 -12.76 -13.72 26.02
C ARG A 72 -11.77 -12.82 26.73
N ARG A 73 -11.54 -11.61 26.22
CA ARG A 73 -11.15 -10.53 27.15
C ARG A 73 -12.41 -10.18 27.92
N SER A 74 -12.52 -10.70 29.13
CA SER A 74 -13.57 -10.29 30.06
C SER A 74 -13.50 -8.77 30.22
N PRO A 75 -14.63 -8.04 30.23
CA PRO A 75 -14.66 -6.59 30.51
C PRO A 75 -13.97 -6.20 31.84
N ALA A 76 -13.77 -7.18 32.73
CA ALA A 76 -13.06 -7.04 34.00
C ALA A 76 -11.56 -6.67 33.85
N ASP A 77 -10.93 -6.88 32.69
CA ASP A 77 -9.50 -6.59 32.48
C ASP A 77 -9.19 -5.09 32.28
N LEU A 78 -10.21 -4.23 32.29
CA LEU A 78 -10.07 -2.76 32.27
C LEU A 78 -10.06 -2.15 33.68
N SER A 79 -10.33 -2.93 34.73
CA SER A 79 -10.54 -2.45 36.11
C SER A 79 -9.28 -1.93 36.82
N GLY A 80 -8.10 -2.03 36.20
CA GLY A 80 -6.82 -1.48 36.69
C GLY A 80 -6.23 -0.35 35.86
N MET A 81 -6.84 0.00 34.72
CA MET A 81 -6.48 1.21 33.98
C MET A 81 -7.19 2.36 34.68
N SER A 82 -6.45 3.25 35.34
CA SER A 82 -7.02 4.50 35.82
C SER A 82 -7.85 5.11 34.69
N GLU A 83 -9.16 5.26 34.89
CA GLU A 83 -10.14 5.68 33.87
C GLU A 83 -9.85 7.08 33.29
N HIS A 84 -8.81 7.75 33.80
CA HIS A 84 -8.38 9.06 33.39
C HIS A 84 -7.07 9.00 32.59
N ILE A 85 -7.19 8.81 31.28
CA ILE A 85 -6.09 9.08 30.36
C ILE A 85 -5.93 10.61 30.28
N PRO A 86 -4.77 11.21 30.67
CA PRO A 86 -4.60 12.65 30.73
C PRO A 86 -4.36 13.24 29.32
N VAL A 87 -5.39 13.18 28.48
CA VAL A 87 -5.36 13.67 27.11
C VAL A 87 -6.31 14.85 26.93
N ARG A 88 -5.97 15.73 25.99
CA ARG A 88 -6.85 16.81 25.52
C ARG A 88 -6.81 16.85 24.01
N SER A 89 -7.92 17.24 23.40
CA SER A 89 -7.96 17.51 21.96
C SER A 89 -7.00 18.65 21.61
N ARG A 90 -6.31 18.52 20.48
CA ARG A 90 -5.53 19.63 19.92
C ARG A 90 -6.50 20.72 19.48
N ARG A 91 -6.13 21.99 19.66
CA ARG A 91 -6.95 23.14 19.21
C ARG A 91 -7.11 23.17 17.70
N HIS A 92 -6.07 22.80 16.98
CA HIS A 92 -6.08 22.67 15.52
C HIS A 92 -5.60 21.27 15.15
N PHE A 93 -6.30 20.66 14.20
CA PHE A 93 -5.92 19.36 13.67
C PHE A 93 -4.67 19.45 12.78
N LEU A 94 -4.53 20.55 12.03
CA LEU A 94 -3.46 20.82 11.07
C LEU A 94 -2.59 21.99 11.54
N SER A 95 -1.31 21.98 11.17
CA SER A 95 -0.50 23.20 11.20
C SER A 95 -0.98 24.21 10.15
N GLY A 96 -0.59 25.48 10.30
CA GLY A 96 -0.98 26.53 9.37
C GLY A 96 -0.51 26.27 7.93
N ASN A 97 0.70 25.74 7.76
CA ASN A 97 1.26 25.42 6.43
C ASN A 97 0.52 24.25 5.79
N GLU A 98 0.27 23.20 6.56
CA GLU A 98 -0.48 22.02 6.13
C GLU A 98 -1.92 22.35 5.73
N GLN A 99 -2.59 23.22 6.49
CA GLN A 99 -3.94 23.68 6.16
C GLN A 99 -3.94 24.49 4.86
N ARG A 100 -3.00 25.42 4.68
CA ARG A 100 -2.89 26.22 3.45
C ARG A 100 -2.59 25.34 2.24
N PHE A 101 -1.67 24.38 2.39
CA PHE A 101 -1.36 23.44 1.31
C PHE A 101 -2.58 22.61 0.91
N LEU A 102 -3.30 22.04 1.87
CA LEU A 102 -4.51 21.24 1.61
C LEU A 102 -5.57 22.05 0.85
N VAL A 103 -5.85 23.28 1.29
CA VAL A 103 -6.82 24.17 0.62
C VAL A 103 -6.40 24.47 -0.82
N SER A 104 -5.12 24.80 -1.04
CA SER A 104 -4.60 25.05 -2.39
C SER A 104 -4.65 23.80 -3.27
N LEU A 105 -4.36 22.62 -2.71
CA LEU A 105 -4.38 21.34 -3.42
C LEU A 105 -5.81 20.98 -3.84
N GLU A 106 -6.79 21.08 -2.95
CA GLU A 106 -8.20 20.82 -3.28
C GLU A 106 -8.73 21.79 -4.34
N ALA A 107 -8.37 23.08 -4.25
CA ALA A 107 -8.70 24.07 -5.25
C ALA A 107 -8.00 23.82 -6.61
N ALA A 108 -6.83 23.17 -6.60
CA ALA A 108 -6.08 22.82 -7.81
C ALA A 108 -6.71 21.65 -8.56
N LEU A 109 -7.21 20.64 -7.85
CA LEU A 109 -7.68 19.36 -8.40
C LEU A 109 -9.12 19.42 -8.93
N GLY A 110 -9.98 20.27 -8.36
CA GLY A 110 -11.40 20.32 -8.74
C GLY A 110 -12.25 19.22 -8.10
N ARG A 111 -13.48 19.02 -8.58
CA ARG A 111 -14.51 18.20 -7.91
C ARG A 111 -14.43 16.69 -8.19
N GLU A 112 -13.60 16.29 -9.15
CA GLU A 112 -13.43 14.89 -9.57
C GLU A 112 -12.48 14.11 -8.67
N TYR A 113 -11.85 14.80 -7.71
CA TYR A 113 -10.87 14.22 -6.81
C TYR A 113 -11.21 14.48 -5.35
N ARG A 114 -10.67 13.62 -4.47
CA ARG A 114 -10.63 13.83 -3.02
C ARG A 114 -9.21 13.68 -2.52
N VAL A 115 -8.90 14.40 -1.46
CA VAL A 115 -7.60 14.35 -0.80
C VAL A 115 -7.78 13.74 0.58
N PHE A 116 -7.02 12.68 0.87
CA PHE A 116 -6.89 12.12 2.20
C PHE A 116 -5.54 12.49 2.76
N ARG A 117 -5.47 12.74 4.07
CA ARG A 117 -4.24 13.08 4.78
C ARG A 117 -3.78 11.91 5.63
N ASN A 118 -2.46 11.81 5.83
CA ASN A 118 -1.84 10.92 6.81
C ASN A 118 -2.28 9.48 6.59
N VAL A 119 -2.16 9.03 5.34
CA VAL A 119 -2.63 7.73 4.89
C VAL A 119 -1.51 6.72 5.04
N ARG A 120 -1.77 5.62 5.77
CA ARG A 120 -0.77 4.58 5.99
C ARG A 120 -0.52 3.82 4.71
N LEU A 121 0.70 3.35 4.50
CA LEU A 121 1.01 2.58 3.29
C LEU A 121 0.27 1.24 3.26
N ASP A 122 -0.09 0.67 4.42
CA ASP A 122 -0.88 -0.57 4.49
C ASP A 122 -2.37 -0.39 4.17
N ASP A 123 -2.86 0.86 4.12
CA ASP A 123 -4.19 1.18 3.60
C ASP A 123 -4.18 1.33 2.06
N LEU A 124 -3.00 1.55 1.46
CA LEU A 124 -2.84 1.79 0.01
C LEU A 124 -2.38 0.56 -0.76
N PHE A 125 -1.53 -0.26 -0.14
CA PHE A 125 -0.83 -1.33 -0.83
C PHE A 125 -1.09 -2.69 -0.21
N VAL A 126 -1.27 -3.68 -1.08
CA VAL A 126 -1.34 -5.09 -0.70
C VAL A 126 -0.08 -5.81 -1.15
N THR A 127 0.38 -6.75 -0.32
CA THR A 127 1.52 -7.59 -0.62
C THR A 127 1.16 -8.61 -1.72
N THR A 128 2.08 -8.83 -2.67
CA THR A 128 1.87 -9.79 -3.78
C THR A 128 2.79 -11.02 -3.69
N THR A 129 3.52 -11.18 -2.58
CA THR A 129 4.39 -12.35 -2.37
C THR A 129 3.58 -13.56 -1.92
N HIS A 130 4.01 -14.75 -2.32
CA HIS A 130 3.43 -16.02 -1.88
C HIS A 130 4.10 -16.60 -0.61
N SER A 131 5.13 -15.93 -0.08
CA SER A 131 5.84 -16.37 1.13
C SER A 131 5.25 -15.71 2.38
N PRO A 132 4.66 -16.46 3.34
CA PRO A 132 4.06 -15.89 4.55
C PRO A 132 5.04 -15.10 5.42
N ARG A 133 6.32 -15.50 5.45
CA ARG A 133 7.36 -14.78 6.18
C ARG A 133 7.67 -13.43 5.55
N GLN A 134 7.79 -13.39 4.23
CA GLN A 134 8.02 -12.14 3.51
C GLN A 134 6.80 -11.22 3.58
N GLU A 135 5.60 -11.79 3.45
CA GLU A 135 4.34 -11.07 3.58
C GLU A 135 4.28 -10.36 4.93
N LYS A 136 4.47 -11.08 6.04
CA LYS A 136 4.47 -10.50 7.39
C LYS A 136 5.51 -9.38 7.54
N ALA A 137 6.72 -9.59 7.02
CA ALA A 137 7.79 -8.59 7.10
C ALA A 137 7.48 -7.32 6.28
N THR A 138 6.95 -7.48 5.07
CA THR A 138 6.56 -6.36 4.20
C THR A 138 5.38 -5.59 4.79
N THR A 139 4.34 -6.29 5.26
CA THR A 139 3.18 -5.65 5.89
C THR A 139 3.58 -4.87 7.14
N ALA A 140 4.51 -5.39 7.96
CA ALA A 140 5.05 -4.64 9.10
C ALA A 140 5.74 -3.33 8.66
N ARG A 141 6.55 -3.37 7.60
CA ARG A 141 7.20 -2.18 7.05
C ARG A 141 6.21 -1.14 6.54
N LEU A 142 5.15 -1.58 5.84
CA LEU A 142 4.10 -0.69 5.34
C LEU A 142 3.31 -0.06 6.49
N ARG A 143 3.03 -0.82 7.55
CA ARG A 143 2.29 -0.37 8.74
C ARG A 143 2.96 0.74 9.52
N GLU A 144 4.27 0.85 9.45
CA GLU A 144 5.05 1.85 10.17
C GLU A 144 5.16 3.17 9.40
N ARG A 145 4.62 3.22 8.17
CA ARG A 145 4.84 4.31 7.23
C ARG A 145 3.52 4.89 6.75
N GLN A 146 3.58 6.16 6.37
CA GLN A 146 2.45 6.90 5.86
C GLN A 146 2.94 7.97 4.89
N VAL A 147 2.07 8.38 3.98
CA VAL A 147 2.26 9.58 3.16
C VAL A 147 1.43 10.73 3.72
N ASP A 148 1.89 11.95 3.47
CA ASP A 148 1.22 13.15 3.97
C ASP A 148 -0.15 13.32 3.34
N TYR A 149 -0.25 13.11 2.01
CA TYR A 149 -1.52 13.10 1.31
C TYR A 149 -1.62 12.03 0.23
N VAL A 150 -2.86 11.63 -0.03
CA VAL A 150 -3.26 10.82 -1.18
C VAL A 150 -4.39 11.52 -1.90
N VAL A 151 -4.22 11.72 -3.20
CA VAL A 151 -5.29 12.11 -4.10
C VAL A 151 -5.94 10.85 -4.67
N VAL A 152 -7.25 10.79 -4.58
CA VAL A 152 -8.05 9.74 -5.20
C VAL A 152 -9.00 10.33 -6.24
N ALA A 153 -9.24 9.59 -7.32
CA ALA A 153 -10.27 9.90 -8.31
C ALA A 153 -11.64 9.38 -7.85
N LEU A 154 -12.68 10.17 -8.10
CA LEU A 154 -14.08 9.81 -7.87
C LEU A 154 -14.73 9.20 -9.13
N PRO A 155 -15.78 8.36 -8.96
CA PRO A 155 -16.42 7.99 -7.69
C PRO A 155 -15.77 6.81 -6.95
N GLU A 156 -14.91 6.03 -7.59
CA GLU A 156 -14.40 4.75 -7.04
C GLU A 156 -13.36 4.91 -5.92
N LEU A 157 -12.96 6.15 -5.59
CA LEU A 157 -11.89 6.45 -4.64
C LEU A 157 -10.57 5.77 -5.01
N GLN A 158 -10.27 5.72 -6.32
CA GLN A 158 -9.04 5.12 -6.81
C GLN A 158 -7.83 6.03 -6.51
N PRO A 159 -6.79 5.57 -5.80
CA PRO A 159 -5.57 6.35 -5.60
C PRO A 159 -4.88 6.65 -6.93
N VAL A 160 -4.53 7.92 -7.16
CA VAL A 160 -3.84 8.37 -8.39
C VAL A 160 -2.53 9.09 -8.12
N LEU A 161 -2.36 9.69 -6.94
CA LEU A 161 -1.15 10.41 -6.56
C LEU A 161 -0.95 10.34 -5.05
N ALA A 162 0.24 9.98 -4.61
CA ALA A 162 0.74 10.20 -3.27
C ALA A 162 1.60 11.46 -3.23
N ILE A 163 1.57 12.18 -2.10
CA ILE A 163 2.34 13.40 -1.88
C ILE A 163 3.06 13.30 -0.54
N GLU A 164 4.38 13.56 -0.56
CA GLU A 164 5.23 13.71 0.62
C GLU A 164 5.79 15.14 0.70
N PHE A 165 5.95 15.66 1.90
CA PHE A 165 6.74 16.86 2.16
C PHE A 165 8.23 16.51 2.18
N GLU A 166 9.02 17.28 1.42
CA GLU A 166 10.47 17.13 1.30
C GLU A 166 11.17 17.95 2.40
N ASP A 167 11.08 17.50 3.64
CA ASP A 167 11.85 18.07 4.78
C ASP A 167 13.19 17.33 4.99
N THR A 168 13.28 16.10 4.49
CA THR A 168 14.41 15.18 4.63
C THR A 168 14.56 14.30 3.38
N ALA A 169 15.61 13.48 3.32
CA ALA A 169 15.76 12.47 2.26
C ALA A 169 14.57 11.49 2.35
N GLY A 170 13.60 11.61 1.44
CA GLY A 170 12.33 10.89 1.51
C GLY A 170 12.49 9.37 1.56
N ASP A 171 11.51 8.69 2.14
CA ASP A 171 11.61 7.27 2.50
C ASP A 171 11.73 6.37 1.25
N PRO A 172 12.85 5.62 1.09
CA PRO A 172 13.02 4.72 -0.04
C PRO A 172 11.97 3.61 -0.08
N VAL A 173 11.39 3.22 1.07
CA VAL A 173 10.32 2.21 1.12
C VAL A 173 9.04 2.77 0.51
N THR A 174 8.66 4.02 0.82
CA THR A 174 7.50 4.67 0.21
C THR A 174 7.68 4.79 -1.30
N ALA A 175 8.85 5.26 -1.74
CA ALA A 175 9.16 5.39 -3.16
C ALA A 175 9.09 4.03 -3.88
N ALA A 176 9.68 2.98 -3.30
CA ALA A 176 9.64 1.63 -3.85
C ALA A 176 8.21 1.05 -3.89
N ALA A 177 7.40 1.29 -2.86
CA ALA A 177 6.01 0.84 -2.82
C ALA A 177 5.16 1.54 -3.88
N CYS A 178 5.27 2.88 -4.01
CA CYS A 178 4.56 3.64 -5.03
C CYS A 178 4.96 3.19 -6.44
N ALA A 179 6.27 3.08 -6.72
CA ALA A 179 6.77 2.60 -8.00
C ALA A 179 6.30 1.17 -8.32
N GLY A 180 6.35 0.26 -7.34
CA GLY A 180 5.89 -1.11 -7.51
C GLY A 180 4.39 -1.25 -7.77
N ALA A 181 3.58 -0.33 -7.24
CA ALA A 181 2.13 -0.27 -7.44
C ALA A 181 1.70 0.56 -8.65
N GLY A 182 2.63 1.31 -9.28
CA GLY A 182 2.31 2.26 -10.34
C GLY A 182 1.56 3.50 -9.84
N LEU A 183 1.70 3.85 -8.56
CA LEU A 183 1.16 5.09 -7.98
C LEU A 183 2.17 6.22 -8.16
N LEU A 184 1.72 7.37 -8.67
CA LEU A 184 2.57 8.55 -8.77
C LEU A 184 2.95 9.06 -7.38
N LEU A 185 4.20 9.49 -7.20
CA LEU A 185 4.70 10.08 -5.95
C LEU A 185 5.27 11.47 -6.25
N ALA A 186 4.65 12.50 -5.68
CA ALA A 186 5.14 13.87 -5.70
C ALA A 186 5.81 14.24 -4.38
N ARG A 187 6.89 15.03 -4.44
CA ARG A 187 7.62 15.54 -3.27
C ARG A 187 7.64 17.05 -3.26
N VAL A 188 6.91 17.64 -2.32
CA VAL A 188 6.68 19.09 -2.25
C VAL A 188 7.46 19.70 -1.09
N ARG A 189 8.07 20.87 -1.28
CA ARG A 189 8.74 21.57 -0.18
C ARG A 189 7.72 22.14 0.81
N ALA A 190 7.92 21.90 2.09
CA ALA A 190 7.02 22.31 3.17
C ALA A 190 7.05 23.83 3.42
N GLU A 191 8.19 24.47 3.17
CA GLU A 191 8.42 25.90 3.41
C GLU A 191 7.85 26.78 2.28
N LYS A 192 7.58 26.17 1.12
CA LYS A 192 7.07 26.89 -0.04
C LYS A 192 5.59 27.23 0.17
N ILE A 193 5.24 28.48 -0.13
CA ILE A 193 3.83 28.88 -0.23
C ILE A 193 3.28 28.34 -1.55
N TRP A 194 2.29 27.46 -1.44
CA TRP A 194 1.63 26.83 -2.59
C TRP A 194 0.32 27.54 -2.92
N THR A 195 0.19 28.03 -4.15
CA THR A 195 -1.08 28.50 -4.72
C THR A 195 -1.72 27.39 -5.56
N PRO A 196 -3.04 27.42 -5.81
CA PRO A 196 -3.69 26.45 -6.69
C PRO A 196 -3.04 26.38 -8.07
N GLU A 197 -2.66 27.53 -8.65
CA GLU A 197 -1.98 27.62 -9.94
C GLU A 197 -0.59 27.00 -9.88
N GLY A 198 0.16 27.25 -8.80
CA GLY A 198 1.48 26.67 -8.59
C GLY A 198 1.44 25.15 -8.42
N ILE A 199 0.42 24.62 -7.76
CA ILE A 199 0.19 23.17 -7.65
C ILE A 199 -0.16 22.59 -9.01
N ARG A 200 -1.08 23.20 -9.76
CA ARG A 200 -1.42 22.75 -11.12
C ARG A 200 -0.20 22.71 -12.03
N ALA A 201 0.63 23.75 -12.01
CA ALA A 201 1.86 23.80 -12.79
C ALA A 201 2.87 22.73 -12.36
N TYR A 202 2.99 22.48 -11.06
CA TYR A 202 3.92 21.49 -10.51
C TYR A 202 3.50 20.04 -10.80
N LEU A 203 2.20 19.75 -10.79
CA LEU A 203 1.67 18.42 -11.08
C LEU A 203 1.58 18.12 -12.59
N GLN A 204 1.85 19.08 -13.47
CA GLN A 204 1.94 18.80 -14.90
C GLN A 204 3.22 18.04 -15.21
N PRO A 205 3.16 17.02 -16.09
CA PRO A 205 4.35 16.34 -16.55
C PRO A 205 5.28 17.35 -17.24
N GLY A 206 6.55 17.30 -16.85
CA GLY A 206 7.60 18.13 -17.43
C GLY A 206 7.75 17.87 -18.93
N PRO A 207 8.38 18.79 -19.68
CA PRO A 207 8.53 18.66 -21.12
C PRO A 207 9.23 17.35 -21.55
N SER A 208 10.10 16.78 -20.71
CA SER A 208 10.84 15.54 -21.01
C SER A 208 10.00 14.26 -21.04
N GLU A 209 8.80 14.25 -20.46
CA GLU A 209 7.90 13.09 -20.50
C GLU A 209 6.90 13.14 -21.67
N ARG A 210 6.81 14.27 -22.38
CA ARG A 210 5.85 14.45 -23.49
C ARG A 210 6.34 13.89 -24.83
N MET A 211 7.61 13.51 -24.94
CA MET A 211 8.24 13.08 -26.20
C MET A 211 8.31 11.56 -26.41
N SER A 212 7.71 10.76 -25.52
CA SER A 212 7.76 9.29 -25.59
C SER A 212 6.40 8.62 -25.84
N LEU A 213 5.44 9.34 -26.43
CA LEU A 213 4.15 8.78 -26.90
C LEU A 213 4.12 8.62 -28.41
#